data_AF-A0A954ISD0-F1
#
_entry.id   AF-A0A954ISD0-F1
#
_cell.length_a   1.000
_cell.length_b   1.000
_cell.length_c   1.000
_cell.angle_alpha   90.00
_cell.angle_beta   90.00
_cell.angle_gamma   90.00
#
_symmetry.space_group_name_H-M   'P 1'
#
loop_
_entity.id
_entity.type
_entity.pdbx_description
1 polymer ?
#
loop_
_entity_poly.entity_id
_entity_poly.type
_entity_poly.pdbx_seq_one_letter_code
_entity_poly.pdbx_strand_id
1 'polypeptide(L)'
;TSGRMVELIENGQPALMLCHWPGMYCNGTKSGFRSFQNVVTALDSRFRDQTQWMKLSEIARYWAAKELTEINRTGKDRGWSLKAPFAAPQFTLRIPSQKGVVPRLLSNRNLSAFEKITVDDKVTAGGYKFSGSFREVKKLSELNSGTWFREGKNLILCFDLPKGHSLLLFS
;
A
#
# COMPACT_ATOMS: atom_id res chain seq x y z
N THR A 1 -10.47 3.63 25.65
CA THR A 1 -11.29 4.10 24.52
C THR A 1 -11.70 2.89 23.71
N SER A 2 -12.99 2.55 23.72
CA SER A 2 -13.58 1.42 22.99
C SER A 2 -14.55 1.94 21.92
N GLY A 3 -15.05 1.05 21.05
CA GLY A 3 -16.06 1.36 20.05
C GLY A 3 -15.61 1.05 18.63
N ARG A 4 -16.56 1.14 17.69
CA ARG A 4 -16.39 0.62 16.32
C ARG A 4 -15.16 1.15 15.60
N MET A 5 -14.84 2.43 15.76
CA MET A 5 -13.66 3.02 15.11
C MET A 5 -12.34 2.42 15.60
N VAL A 6 -12.24 2.17 16.91
CA VAL A 6 -11.06 1.56 17.53
C VAL A 6 -10.90 0.14 17.00
N GLU A 7 -12.00 -0.64 16.96
CA GLU A 7 -11.99 -2.00 16.41
C GLU A 7 -11.54 -2.03 14.94
N LEU A 8 -12.00 -1.10 14.10
CA LEU A 8 -11.60 -1.03 12.70
C LEU A 8 -10.09 -0.79 12.58
N ILE A 9 -9.56 0.17 13.32
CA ILE A 9 -8.12 0.52 13.28
C ILE A 9 -7.26 -0.64 13.77
N GLU A 10 -7.62 -1.25 14.91
CA GLU A 10 -6.89 -2.38 15.49
C GLU A 10 -6.89 -3.62 14.57
N ASN A 11 -7.91 -3.78 13.74
CA ASN A 11 -8.00 -4.84 12.74
C ASN A 11 -7.40 -4.47 11.37
N GLY A 12 -6.78 -3.29 11.22
CA GLY A 12 -6.22 -2.82 9.95
C GLY A 12 -7.27 -2.59 8.86
N GLN A 13 -8.51 -2.25 9.26
CA GLN A 13 -9.64 -1.97 8.38
C GLN A 13 -9.83 -0.46 8.17
N PRO A 14 -10.45 -0.03 7.06
CA PRO A 14 -10.73 1.38 6.83
C PRO A 14 -11.76 1.88 7.84
N ALA A 15 -11.43 2.96 8.53
CA ALA A 15 -12.34 3.66 9.42
C ALA A 15 -12.86 4.94 8.74
N LEU A 16 -14.18 5.04 8.55
CA LEU A 16 -14.82 6.17 7.88
C LEU A 16 -15.65 6.99 8.86
N MET A 17 -15.42 8.30 8.90
CA MET A 17 -16.24 9.25 9.65
C MET A 17 -17.20 9.95 8.71
N LEU A 18 -18.49 9.80 8.99
CA LEU A 18 -19.54 10.57 8.36
C LEU A 18 -19.96 11.70 9.30
N CYS A 19 -19.99 12.93 8.81
CA CYS A 19 -20.62 14.05 9.49
C CYS A 19 -21.43 14.87 8.49
N HIS A 20 -22.43 15.58 9.01
CA HIS A 20 -23.21 16.54 8.24
C HIS A 20 -23.00 17.93 8.81
N TRP A 21 -23.07 18.94 7.95
CA TRP A 21 -22.93 20.34 8.33
C TRP A 21 -23.81 20.76 9.53
N PRO A 22 -25.12 20.40 9.59
CA PRO A 22 -25.95 20.75 10.74
C PRO A 22 -25.46 20.14 12.05
N GLY A 23 -24.87 18.93 12.02
CA GLY A 23 -24.30 18.30 13.20
C GLY A 23 -23.08 19.04 13.75
N MET A 24 -22.37 19.79 12.91
CA MET A 24 -21.14 20.51 13.28
C MET A 24 -21.41 21.95 13.74
N TYR A 25 -22.40 22.60 13.13
CA TYR A 25 -22.65 24.05 13.26
C TYR A 25 -24.12 24.43 13.57
N CYS A 26 -24.85 23.61 14.34
CA CYS A 26 -26.26 23.86 14.66
C CYS A 26 -26.46 25.11 15.53
N ASN A 27 -27.48 25.92 15.21
CA ASN A 27 -27.96 27.05 16.02
C ASN A 27 -26.85 28.06 16.43
N GLY A 28 -25.90 28.33 15.53
CA GLY A 28 -24.78 29.24 15.79
C GLY A 28 -23.71 28.70 16.74
N THR A 29 -23.84 27.45 17.19
CA THR A 29 -22.87 26.78 18.07
C THR A 29 -21.82 26.02 17.26
N LYS A 30 -20.70 25.68 17.91
CA LYS A 30 -19.63 24.84 17.37
C LYS A 30 -19.42 23.58 18.22
N SER A 31 -20.45 23.13 18.93
CA SER A 31 -20.34 22.00 19.86
C SER A 31 -19.93 20.71 19.13
N GLY A 32 -20.61 20.37 18.03
CA GLY A 32 -20.26 19.22 17.20
C GLY A 32 -18.87 19.34 16.58
N PHE A 33 -18.49 20.53 16.10
CA PHE A 33 -17.13 20.76 15.60
C PHE A 33 -16.05 20.53 16.69
N ARG A 34 -16.26 21.04 17.91
CA ARG A 34 -15.34 20.79 19.05
C ARG A 34 -15.28 19.32 19.44
N SER A 35 -16.42 18.63 19.43
CA SER A 35 -16.45 17.17 19.65
C SER A 35 -15.65 16.43 18.58
N PHE A 36 -15.77 16.83 17.31
CA PHE A 36 -14.98 16.25 16.23
C PHE A 36 -13.48 16.52 16.38
N GLN A 37 -13.08 17.73 16.79
CA GLN A 37 -11.68 18.03 17.11
C GLN A 37 -11.14 17.09 18.18
N ASN A 38 -11.89 16.87 19.28
CA ASN A 38 -11.50 15.95 20.34
C ASN A 38 -11.31 14.51 19.82
N VAL A 39 -12.19 14.05 18.93
CA VAL A 39 -12.05 12.73 18.29
C VAL A 39 -10.78 12.65 17.45
N VAL A 40 -10.52 13.63 16.59
CA VAL A 40 -9.31 13.66 15.74
C VAL A 40 -8.04 13.69 16.59
N THR A 41 -7.98 14.51 17.63
CA THR A 41 -6.84 14.57 18.55
C THR A 41 -6.65 13.27 19.32
N ALA A 42 -7.73 12.61 19.76
CA ALA A 42 -7.64 11.32 20.43
C ALA A 42 -7.11 10.23 19.49
N LEU A 43 -7.57 10.19 18.24
CA LEU A 43 -7.08 9.24 17.23
C LEU A 43 -5.60 9.46 16.92
N ASP A 44 -5.20 10.71 16.73
CA ASP A 44 -3.80 11.07 16.47
C ASP A 44 -2.90 10.66 17.65
N SER A 45 -3.31 10.95 18.90
CA SER A 45 -2.51 10.60 20.08
C SER A 45 -2.26 9.10 20.24
N ARG A 46 -3.18 8.25 19.77
CA ARG A 46 -3.13 6.78 19.97
C ARG A 46 -2.70 6.00 18.73
N PHE A 47 -3.08 6.47 17.55
CA PHE A 47 -3.02 5.69 16.30
C PHE A 47 -2.30 6.41 15.16
N ARG A 48 -1.59 7.52 15.42
CA ARG A 48 -0.82 8.25 14.38
C ARG A 48 0.08 7.33 13.55
N ASP A 49 0.76 6.38 14.19
CA ASP A 49 1.68 5.47 13.51
C ASP A 49 0.99 4.28 12.82
N GLN A 50 -0.32 4.12 12.97
CA GLN A 50 -1.12 3.01 12.41
C GLN A 50 -2.14 3.48 11.37
N THR A 51 -2.36 4.79 11.24
CA THR A 51 -3.43 5.36 10.42
C THR A 51 -2.88 6.33 9.40
N GLN A 52 -3.55 6.39 8.25
CA GLN A 52 -3.27 7.35 7.19
C GLN A 52 -4.57 8.02 6.76
N TRP A 53 -4.57 9.35 6.71
CA TRP A 53 -5.71 10.12 6.23
C TRP A 53 -5.81 10.05 4.71
N MET A 54 -6.98 9.65 4.22
CA MET A 54 -7.24 9.43 2.80
C MET A 54 -8.65 9.93 2.45
N LYS A 55 -8.83 10.33 1.20
CA LYS A 55 -10.15 10.56 0.62
C LYS A 55 -10.88 9.22 0.46
N LEU A 56 -12.21 9.25 0.48
CA LEU A 56 -13.04 8.06 0.24
C LEU A 56 -12.69 7.38 -1.10
N SER A 57 -12.42 8.16 -2.14
CA SER A 57 -12.02 7.64 -3.46
C SER A 57 -10.65 6.95 -3.46
N GLU A 58 -9.73 7.38 -2.59
CA GLU A 58 -8.40 6.78 -2.44
C GLU A 58 -8.51 5.43 -1.70
N ILE A 59 -9.31 5.39 -0.63
CA ILE A 59 -9.63 4.14 0.09
C ILE A 59 -10.29 3.14 -0.87
N ALA A 60 -11.32 3.56 -1.61
CA ALA A 60 -12.02 2.72 -2.56
C ALA A 60 -11.08 2.18 -3.65
N ARG A 61 -10.20 3.04 -4.21
CA ARG A 61 -9.21 2.63 -5.21
C ARG A 61 -8.24 1.61 -4.64
N TYR A 62 -7.69 1.86 -3.45
CA TYR A 62 -6.74 0.94 -2.81
C TYR A 62 -7.39 -0.43 -2.55
N TRP A 63 -8.61 -0.43 -1.99
CA TRP A 63 -9.32 -1.67 -1.68
C TRP A 63 -9.65 -2.46 -2.95
N ALA A 64 -10.13 -1.79 -3.99
CA ALA A 64 -10.40 -2.44 -5.26
C ALA A 64 -9.11 -3.00 -5.89
N ALA A 65 -7.98 -2.31 -5.81
CA ALA A 65 -6.70 -2.84 -6.28
C ALA A 65 -6.23 -4.05 -5.45
N LYS A 66 -6.40 -4.01 -4.13
CA LYS A 66 -6.06 -5.11 -3.22
C LYS A 66 -6.81 -6.40 -3.58
N GLU A 67 -8.10 -6.29 -3.89
CA GLU A 67 -8.94 -7.44 -4.22
C GLU A 67 -8.76 -7.94 -5.65
N LEU A 68 -8.49 -7.03 -6.61
CA LEU A 68 -8.51 -7.37 -8.04
C LEU A 68 -7.13 -7.58 -8.68
N THR A 69 -6.04 -7.24 -7.98
CA THR A 69 -4.69 -7.46 -8.50
C THR A 69 -4.34 -8.94 -8.40
N GLU A 70 -4.15 -9.60 -9.54
CA GLU A 70 -3.64 -10.98 -9.56
C GLU A 70 -2.16 -10.97 -9.13
N ILE A 71 -1.81 -11.79 -8.14
CA ILE A 71 -0.44 -11.89 -7.59
C ILE A 71 0.00 -13.36 -7.68
N ASN A 72 1.04 -13.63 -8.47
CA ASN A 72 1.54 -14.98 -8.69
C ASN A 72 3.05 -15.06 -8.46
N ARG A 73 3.53 -16.19 -7.95
CA ARG A 73 4.97 -16.44 -7.80
C ARG A 73 5.56 -16.87 -9.14
N THR A 74 6.68 -16.27 -9.55
CA THR A 74 7.30 -16.58 -10.84
C THR A 74 8.33 -17.71 -10.69
N GLY A 75 8.03 -18.92 -11.18
CA GLY A 75 8.98 -20.03 -11.34
C GLY A 75 9.86 -20.37 -10.12
N LYS A 76 10.93 -21.15 -10.32
CA LYS A 76 11.91 -21.46 -9.25
C LYS A 76 12.75 -20.20 -8.93
N ASP A 77 12.24 -19.44 -7.96
CA ASP A 77 12.96 -18.66 -6.95
C ASP A 77 13.52 -17.25 -7.24
N ARG A 78 12.93 -16.44 -8.12
CA ARG A 78 13.44 -15.05 -8.26
C ARG A 78 12.42 -13.91 -8.26
N GLY A 79 11.12 -14.14 -8.06
CA GLY A 79 10.18 -13.01 -8.05
C GLY A 79 8.68 -13.29 -7.88
N TRP A 80 7.90 -12.21 -7.99
CA TRP A 80 6.43 -12.17 -8.05
C TRP A 80 5.98 -11.40 -9.28
N SER A 81 4.96 -11.90 -9.97
CA SER A 81 4.24 -11.16 -11.01
C SER A 81 2.94 -10.60 -10.44
N LEU A 82 2.65 -9.36 -10.81
CA LEU A 82 1.43 -8.66 -10.45
C LEU A 82 0.74 -8.22 -11.73
N LYS A 83 -0.58 -8.38 -11.80
CA LYS A 83 -1.40 -7.88 -12.90
C LYS A 83 -2.55 -7.05 -12.32
N ALA A 84 -2.40 -5.73 -12.42
CA ALA A 84 -3.33 -4.78 -11.84
C ALA A 84 -4.29 -4.23 -12.91
N PRO A 85 -5.61 -4.22 -12.68
CA PRO A 85 -6.58 -3.67 -13.64
C PRO A 85 -6.46 -2.14 -13.80
N PHE A 86 -5.93 -1.45 -12.78
CA PHE A 86 -5.69 -0.01 -12.76
C PHE A 86 -4.54 0.32 -11.79
N ALA A 87 -4.04 1.56 -11.84
CA ALA A 87 -2.96 1.99 -10.98
C ALA A 87 -3.45 2.31 -9.56
N ALA A 88 -2.66 1.96 -8.55
CA ALA A 88 -2.94 2.21 -7.14
C ALA A 88 -1.69 2.75 -6.44
N PRO A 89 -1.70 4.01 -5.96
CA PRO A 89 -0.60 4.56 -5.19
C PRO A 89 -0.38 3.82 -3.86
N GLN A 90 0.86 3.80 -3.38
CA GLN A 90 1.26 3.24 -2.08
C GLN A 90 0.74 1.81 -1.80
N PHE A 91 0.58 1.01 -2.86
CA PHE A 91 0.19 -0.38 -2.76
C PHE A 91 1.21 -1.15 -1.91
N THR A 92 0.70 -1.84 -0.88
CA THR A 92 1.55 -2.56 0.07
C THR A 92 1.42 -4.06 -0.12
N LEU A 93 2.56 -4.73 -0.32
CA LEU A 93 2.62 -6.17 -0.54
C LEU A 93 3.50 -6.83 0.53
N ARG A 94 2.94 -7.82 1.22
CA ARG A 94 3.68 -8.69 2.14
C ARG A 94 3.98 -10.03 1.47
N ILE A 95 5.26 -10.42 1.47
CA ILE A 95 5.73 -11.64 0.82
C ILE A 95 6.78 -12.36 1.68
N PRO A 96 6.86 -13.69 1.63
CA PRO A 96 7.99 -14.44 2.18
C PRO A 96 9.29 -14.04 1.49
N SER A 97 10.38 -13.95 2.24
CA SER A 97 11.71 -13.66 1.69
C SER A 97 12.82 -14.35 2.47
N GLN A 98 13.90 -14.70 1.77
CA GLN A 98 15.13 -15.17 2.39
C GLN A 98 15.96 -13.99 2.94
N LYS A 99 16.87 -14.30 3.87
CA LYS A 99 17.72 -13.29 4.52
C LYS A 99 18.72 -12.71 3.50
N GLY A 100 18.93 -11.40 3.51
CA GLY A 100 19.95 -10.74 2.66
C GLY A 100 19.49 -10.31 1.27
N VAL A 101 18.23 -10.57 0.90
CA VAL A 101 17.69 -10.21 -0.42
C VAL A 101 17.20 -8.77 -0.46
N VAL A 102 17.56 -8.03 -1.52
CA VAL A 102 17.05 -6.67 -1.81
C VAL A 102 15.99 -6.71 -2.93
N PRO A 103 14.76 -6.22 -2.70
CA PRO A 103 13.73 -6.22 -3.73
C PRO A 103 13.98 -5.16 -4.81
N ARG A 104 13.58 -5.47 -6.04
CA ARG A 104 13.58 -4.55 -7.20
C ARG A 104 12.24 -4.63 -7.93
N LEU A 105 11.70 -3.49 -8.35
CA LEU A 105 10.45 -3.43 -9.14
C LEU A 105 10.74 -3.10 -10.60
N LEU A 106 10.27 -3.98 -11.48
CA LEU A 106 10.19 -3.79 -12.92
C LEU A 106 8.72 -3.62 -13.31
N SER A 107 8.38 -2.62 -14.13
CA SER A 107 7.00 -2.40 -14.58
C SER A 107 6.93 -2.27 -16.09
N ASN A 108 5.86 -2.80 -16.69
CA ASN A 108 5.60 -2.60 -18.12
C ASN A 108 4.15 -2.16 -18.33
N ARG A 109 4.00 -0.96 -18.90
CA ARG A 109 2.68 -0.37 -19.18
C ARG A 109 2.06 -0.86 -20.50
N ASN A 110 2.81 -1.56 -21.35
CA ASN A 110 2.46 -1.82 -22.75
C ASN A 110 2.30 -3.31 -23.12
N LEU A 111 2.63 -4.26 -22.23
CA LEU A 111 2.46 -5.68 -22.52
C LEU A 111 1.12 -6.22 -21.99
N SER A 112 0.38 -6.87 -22.88
CA SER A 112 -0.82 -7.67 -22.59
C SER A 112 -0.48 -9.10 -22.14
N ALA A 113 0.78 -9.52 -22.28
CA ALA A 113 1.26 -10.86 -21.98
C ALA A 113 2.57 -10.83 -21.20
N PHE A 114 2.72 -11.76 -20.25
CA PHE A 114 3.97 -11.99 -19.53
C PHE A 114 4.96 -12.70 -20.45
N GLU A 115 5.86 -11.95 -21.10
CA GLU A 115 6.95 -12.56 -21.85
C GLU A 115 8.04 -12.99 -20.87
N LYS A 116 8.51 -14.24 -20.96
CA LYS A 116 9.55 -14.79 -20.07
C LYS A 116 10.78 -13.88 -20.10
N ILE A 117 11.10 -13.26 -18.98
CA ILE A 117 12.34 -12.51 -18.81
C ILE A 117 13.41 -13.47 -18.29
N THR A 118 14.41 -13.76 -19.12
CA THR A 118 15.63 -14.48 -18.71
C THR A 118 16.54 -13.47 -18.02
N VAL A 119 16.89 -13.70 -16.74
CA VAL A 119 17.79 -12.84 -15.97
C VAL A 119 19.10 -13.56 -15.72
N ASP A 120 20.06 -13.36 -16.63
CA ASP A 120 21.51 -13.49 -16.42
C ASP A 120 22.25 -12.50 -17.39
N ASP A 121 22.88 -11.49 -16.78
CA ASP A 121 23.95 -10.59 -17.22
C ASP A 121 23.82 -9.52 -18.32
N LYS A 122 22.69 -9.33 -19.00
CA LYS A 122 22.27 -8.01 -19.55
C LYS A 122 20.84 -8.08 -20.07
N VAL A 123 19.90 -7.88 -19.16
CA VAL A 123 18.47 -7.87 -19.49
C VAL A 123 18.03 -6.44 -19.76
N THR A 124 18.07 -6.01 -21.02
CA THR A 124 17.10 -5.02 -21.51
C THR A 124 15.76 -5.72 -21.57
N ALA A 125 15.01 -5.64 -20.47
CA ALA A 125 13.68 -6.21 -20.39
C ALA A 125 12.82 -5.58 -21.49
N GLY A 126 12.42 -6.37 -22.48
CA GLY A 126 11.58 -5.92 -23.59
C GLY A 126 10.34 -5.20 -23.05
N GLY A 127 10.34 -3.88 -23.13
CA GLY A 127 9.26 -2.99 -22.67
C GLY A 127 9.14 -2.73 -21.16
N TYR A 128 9.82 -3.46 -20.27
CA TYR A 128 9.75 -3.17 -18.82
C TYR A 128 10.73 -2.05 -18.45
N LYS A 129 10.22 -0.96 -17.89
CA LYS A 129 11.05 0.11 -17.31
C LYS A 129 11.37 -0.23 -15.85
N PHE A 130 12.64 -0.14 -15.49
CA PHE A 130 13.09 -0.17 -14.12
C PHE A 130 12.44 0.98 -13.34
N SER A 131 11.73 0.66 -12.27
CA SER A 131 11.00 1.66 -11.47
C SER A 131 11.80 2.19 -10.28
N GLY A 132 13.02 1.68 -10.04
CA GLY A 132 13.85 2.04 -8.89
C GLY A 132 14.20 0.84 -7.99
N SER A 133 15.24 1.01 -7.17
CA SER A 133 15.52 0.14 -6.02
C SER A 133 14.72 0.62 -4.82
N PHE A 134 14.25 -0.31 -3.98
CA PHE A 134 13.54 0.08 -2.77
C PHE A 134 14.53 0.47 -1.66
N ARG A 135 14.21 1.51 -0.89
CA ARG A 135 14.95 1.92 0.31
C ARG A 135 14.43 1.19 1.54
N GLU A 136 15.31 0.62 2.35
CA GLU A 136 14.93 0.00 3.62
C GLU A 136 14.51 1.07 4.65
N VAL A 137 13.44 0.81 5.39
CA VAL A 137 12.99 1.61 6.53
C VAL A 137 13.04 0.80 7.83
N LYS A 138 13.12 1.48 8.97
CA LYS A 138 13.34 0.82 10.27
C LYS A 138 12.03 0.44 10.97
N LYS A 139 10.92 1.05 10.58
CA LYS A 139 9.61 0.86 11.19
C LYS A 139 8.53 0.73 10.11
N LEU A 140 7.47 -0.01 10.42
CA LEU A 140 6.33 -0.16 9.52
C LEU A 140 5.66 1.19 9.19
N SER A 141 5.57 2.11 10.16
CA SER A 141 4.98 3.44 9.99
C SER A 141 5.79 4.36 9.08
N GLU A 142 7.04 4.00 8.75
CA GLU A 142 7.87 4.74 7.80
C GLU A 142 7.66 4.27 6.36
N LEU A 143 6.85 3.23 6.12
CA LEU A 143 6.56 2.75 4.78
C LEU A 143 5.87 3.82 3.94
N ASN A 144 6.45 4.07 2.77
CA ASN A 144 5.90 4.89 1.70
C ASN A 144 6.35 4.33 0.34
N SER A 145 5.83 4.87 -0.75
CA SER A 145 6.16 4.41 -2.11
C SER A 145 7.68 4.38 -2.33
N GLY A 146 8.20 3.24 -2.77
CA GLY A 146 9.63 3.01 -2.99
C GLY A 146 10.40 2.56 -1.74
N THR A 147 9.71 2.12 -0.68
CA THR A 147 10.36 1.62 0.55
C THR A 147 9.98 0.18 0.88
N TRP A 148 10.80 -0.45 1.71
CA TRP A 148 10.52 -1.79 2.24
C TRP A 148 10.92 -1.92 3.71
N PHE A 149 10.23 -2.80 4.41
CA PHE A 149 10.46 -3.12 5.83
C PHE A 149 10.60 -4.63 6.00
N ARG A 150 11.55 -5.07 6.84
CA ARG A 150 11.71 -6.49 7.19
C ARG A 150 10.86 -6.84 8.40
N GLU A 151 9.96 -7.80 8.22
CA GLU A 151 9.13 -8.36 9.27
C GLU A 151 9.47 -9.85 9.46
N GLY A 152 10.52 -10.15 10.22
CA GLY A 152 10.98 -11.52 10.45
C GLY A 152 11.38 -12.25 9.15
N LYS A 153 10.58 -13.24 8.74
CA LYS A 153 10.75 -14.01 7.48
C LYS A 153 10.03 -13.39 6.28
N ASN A 154 9.38 -12.24 6.47
CA ASN A 154 8.63 -11.54 5.44
C ASN A 154 9.32 -10.22 5.08
N LEU A 155 9.05 -9.77 3.86
CA LEU A 155 9.25 -8.40 3.43
C LEU A 155 7.89 -7.74 3.21
N ILE A 156 7.78 -6.50 3.64
CA ILE A 156 6.65 -5.63 3.33
C ILE A 156 7.19 -4.53 2.43
N LEU A 157 6.68 -4.45 1.21
CA LEU A 157 7.05 -3.45 0.21
C LEU A 157 5.91 -2.47 0.02
N CYS A 158 6.21 -1.18 -0.11
CA CYS A 158 5.24 -0.16 -0.48
C CYS A 158 5.69 0.52 -1.77
N PHE A 159 4.84 0.54 -2.80
CA PHE A 159 5.13 1.15 -4.11
C PHE A 159 3.87 1.58 -4.83
N ASP A 160 4.00 2.50 -5.77
CA ASP A 160 2.90 2.85 -6.67
C ASP A 160 2.73 1.74 -7.71
N LEU A 161 1.68 0.93 -7.55
CA LEU A 161 1.33 -0.14 -8.46
C LEU A 161 0.81 0.47 -9.77
N PRO A 162 1.49 0.28 -10.91
CA PRO A 162 0.97 0.73 -12.20
C PRO A 162 -0.12 -0.23 -12.70
N LYS A 163 -0.98 0.28 -13.58
CA LYS A 163 -1.88 -0.56 -14.37
C LYS A 163 -1.08 -1.53 -15.24
N GLY A 164 -1.58 -2.75 -15.40
CA GLY A 164 -0.99 -3.78 -16.24
C GLY A 164 -0.05 -4.69 -15.47
N HIS A 165 1.02 -5.14 -16.12
CA HIS A 165 1.94 -6.13 -15.57
C HIS A 165 3.14 -5.49 -14.85
N SER A 166 3.38 -5.96 -13.63
CA SER A 166 4.57 -5.63 -12.84
C SER A 166 5.29 -6.90 -12.40
N LEU A 167 6.59 -6.77 -12.19
CA LEU A 167 7.49 -7.82 -11.77
C LEU A 167 8.31 -7.34 -10.58
N LEU A 168 8.19 -8.04 -9.47
CA LEU A 168 9.05 -7.90 -8.30
C LEU A 168 10.13 -8.96 -8.38
N LEU A 169 11.39 -8.54 -8.42
CA LEU A 169 12.55 -9.43 -8.45
C LEU A 169 13.38 -9.30 -7.17
N PHE A 170 14.09 -10.38 -6.86
CA PHE A 170 14.95 -10.50 -5.69
C PHE A 170 16.38 -10.78 -6.15
N SER A 171 17.31 -9.91 -5.78
CA SER A 171 18.76 -10.12 -5.94
C SER A 171 19.40 -10.36 -4.58
#